data_AF-A0A059LC16-F1
#
_entry.id   AF-A0A059LC16-F1
#
_cell.length_a   1.000
_cell.length_b   1.000
_cell.length_c   1.000
_cell.angle_alpha   90.00
_cell.angle_beta   90.00
_cell.angle_gamma   90.00
#
_symmetry.space_group_name_H-M   'P 1'
#
loop_
_entity.id
_entity.type
_entity.pdbx_description
1 polymer ?
#
loop_
_entity_poly.entity_id
_entity_poly.type
_entity_poly.pdbx_seq_one_letter_code
_entity_poly.pdbx_strand_id
1 'polypeptide(L)'
;KFFLVQYDKGLRVIIHTANLIYADCNNKTQSVFVQDFPRKSSQPEAPLSSPFERDLSEYVRRLGLPPAAARAAAAVLCAHDMSAARAVLVPSVPGYHIDPGRHWFGHAKVSQALAAEAREDPERQNCGDAQGAQHVVAQCSSLGALDDAWLDGEFGESLRGGRRRCSDEPALSLVWPTVEDVQNSIEGWAAGRSIPGPLKNVEKTALQRRWR
;
A
#
# COMPACT_ATOMS: atom_id res chain seq x y z
N LYS A 1 -1.07 -7.32 5.67
CA LYS A 1 -0.94 -8.22 6.83
C LYS A 1 -0.13 -7.46 7.88
N PHE A 2 -0.47 -7.54 9.16
CA PHE A 2 0.18 -6.69 10.14
C PHE A 2 0.15 -7.28 11.55
N PHE A 3 1.06 -6.81 12.39
CA PHE A 3 1.10 -7.07 13.82
C PHE A 3 1.13 -5.77 14.61
N LEU A 4 0.46 -5.78 15.75
CA LEU A 4 0.61 -4.82 16.83
C LEU A 4 1.24 -5.56 18.00
N VAL A 5 2.50 -5.25 18.32
CA VAL A 5 3.24 -5.93 19.39
C VAL A 5 3.52 -4.91 20.50
N GLN A 6 2.80 -5.04 21.61
CA GLN A 6 2.99 -4.16 22.76
C GLN A 6 4.11 -4.69 23.65
N TYR A 7 5.05 -3.81 23.98
CA TYR A 7 6.10 -3.99 24.97
C TYR A 7 5.87 -3.07 26.17
N ASP A 8 6.63 -3.26 27.24
CA ASP A 8 6.58 -2.39 28.42
C ASP A 8 6.86 -0.93 28.07
N LYS A 9 7.80 -0.69 27.14
CA LYS A 9 8.29 0.64 26.76
C LYS A 9 7.59 1.26 25.53
N GLY A 10 6.74 0.51 24.83
CA GLY A 10 6.10 1.04 23.62
C GLY A 10 5.38 -0.01 22.78
N LEU A 11 5.00 0.38 21.57
CA LEU A 11 4.29 -0.44 20.59
C LEU A 11 5.12 -0.56 19.32
N ARG A 12 5.34 -1.79 18.85
CA ARG A 12 5.85 -2.05 17.50
C ARG A 12 4.71 -2.31 16.54
N VAL A 13 4.67 -1.54 15.46
CA VAL A 13 3.79 -1.80 14.32
C VAL A 13 4.61 -2.47 13.24
N ILE A 14 4.14 -3.63 12.77
CA ILE A 14 4.77 -4.41 11.70
C ILE A 14 3.76 -4.54 10.57
N ILE A 15 4.09 -4.11 9.36
CA ILE A 15 3.27 -4.33 8.16
C ILE A 15 4.11 -5.17 7.19
N HIS A 16 3.59 -6.33 6.77
CA HIS A 16 4.34 -7.28 5.98
C HIS A 16 3.48 -7.95 4.90
N THR A 17 4.16 -8.63 3.96
CA THR A 17 3.53 -9.29 2.80
C THR A 17 3.36 -10.81 2.99
N ALA A 18 4.19 -11.45 3.81
CA ALA A 18 4.17 -12.92 4.02
C ALA A 18 2.94 -13.42 4.79
N ASN A 19 2.32 -14.53 4.36
CA ASN A 19 1.42 -15.30 5.22
C ASN A 19 2.22 -15.99 6.35
N LEU A 20 1.55 -16.37 7.45
CA LEU A 20 2.19 -17.05 8.59
C LEU A 20 2.32 -18.55 8.36
N ILE A 21 2.98 -18.91 7.26
CA ILE A 21 3.31 -20.29 6.88
C ILE A 21 4.76 -20.35 6.44
N TYR A 22 5.41 -21.50 6.67
CA TYR A 22 6.83 -21.69 6.34
C TYR A 22 7.18 -21.30 4.90
N ALA A 23 6.36 -21.73 3.94
CA ALA A 23 6.61 -21.47 2.51
C ALA A 23 6.69 -19.98 2.15
N ASP A 24 5.96 -19.11 2.86
CA ASP A 24 5.97 -17.68 2.62
C ASP A 24 7.14 -16.96 3.29
N CYS A 25 7.75 -17.57 4.32
CA CYS A 25 8.81 -17.00 5.13
C CYS A 25 10.23 -17.50 4.76
N ASN A 26 10.34 -18.39 3.78
CA ASN A 26 11.61 -19.06 3.46
C ASN A 26 12.19 -18.64 2.11
N ASN A 27 11.60 -19.11 1.00
CA ASN A 27 12.18 -18.98 -0.35
C ASN A 27 11.47 -17.95 -1.24
N LYS A 28 10.80 -16.97 -0.63
CA LYS A 28 10.07 -15.91 -1.36
C LYS A 28 10.62 -14.54 -1.01
N THR A 29 10.69 -13.66 -2.00
CA THR A 29 10.92 -12.24 -1.77
C THR A 29 9.70 -11.65 -1.07
N GLN A 30 9.86 -11.27 0.18
CA GLN A 30 8.84 -10.61 1.00
C GLN A 30 9.37 -9.27 1.49
N SER A 31 8.46 -8.39 1.87
CA SER A 31 8.80 -7.08 2.43
C SER A 31 8.18 -6.90 3.80
N VAL A 32 8.86 -6.13 4.63
CA VAL A 32 8.42 -5.76 5.98
C VAL A 32 8.74 -4.31 6.27
N PHE A 33 7.75 -3.59 6.77
CA PHE A 33 7.90 -2.31 7.45
C PHE A 33 7.81 -2.55 8.96
N VAL A 34 8.76 -2.01 9.71
CA VAL A 34 8.79 -2.08 11.17
C VAL A 34 9.06 -0.69 11.73
N GLN A 35 8.21 -0.24 12.64
CA GLN A 35 8.46 0.97 13.41
C GLN A 35 7.96 0.82 14.85
N ASP A 36 8.76 1.34 15.78
CA ASP A 36 8.44 1.41 17.20
C ASP A 36 7.89 2.80 17.54
N PHE A 37 6.88 2.81 18.41
CA PHE A 37 6.19 4.00 18.88
C PHE A 37 6.20 4.03 20.42
N PRO A 38 6.68 5.13 21.03
CA PRO A 38 6.71 5.24 22.48
C PRO A 38 5.29 5.37 23.04
N ARG A 39 5.14 5.16 24.34
CA ARG A 39 3.90 5.52 25.05
C ARG A 39 3.72 7.04 25.03
N LYS A 40 2.47 7.51 24.91
CA LYS A 40 2.17 8.93 25.12
C LYS A 40 2.60 9.32 26.53
N SER A 41 3.43 10.35 26.64
CA SER A 41 3.78 10.90 27.95
C SER A 41 2.57 11.65 28.52
N SER A 42 2.49 11.77 29.85
CA SER A 42 1.48 12.62 30.50
C SER A 42 1.76 14.12 30.32
N GLN A 43 2.69 14.51 29.44
CA GLN A 43 3.02 15.91 29.21
C GLN A 43 2.04 16.58 28.24
N PRO A 44 1.74 17.88 28.42
CA PRO A 44 0.71 18.59 27.66
C PRO A 44 1.02 18.77 26.17
N GLU A 45 2.28 18.62 25.75
CA GLU A 45 2.76 18.96 24.41
C GLU A 45 2.72 17.81 23.40
N ALA A 46 2.38 16.59 23.83
CA ALA A 46 2.26 15.46 22.91
C ALA A 46 1.06 15.69 21.96
N PRO A 47 1.23 15.54 20.62
CA PRO A 47 0.12 15.63 19.69
C PRO A 47 -0.99 14.65 20.09
N LEU A 48 -2.24 15.15 20.18
CA LEU A 48 -3.39 14.31 20.56
C LEU A 48 -3.56 13.11 19.62
N SER A 49 -3.23 13.29 18.33
CA SER A 49 -3.23 12.25 17.31
C SER A 49 -2.32 12.61 16.14
N SER A 50 -1.96 11.62 15.33
CA SER A 50 -1.18 11.78 14.09
C SER A 50 -1.95 11.24 12.87
N PRO A 51 -1.60 11.63 11.63
CA PRO A 51 -2.21 11.05 10.44
C PRO A 51 -2.15 9.52 10.42
N PHE A 52 -1.00 8.94 10.76
CA PHE A 52 -0.80 7.50 10.83
C PHE A 52 -1.68 6.82 11.89
N GLU A 53 -1.77 7.40 13.09
CA GLU A 53 -2.64 6.90 14.17
C GLU A 53 -4.12 6.89 13.75
N ARG A 54 -4.59 7.96 13.11
CA ARG A 54 -5.97 8.07 12.62
C ARG A 54 -6.28 7.00 11.57
N ASP A 55 -5.41 6.87 10.56
CA ASP A 55 -5.59 5.91 9.47
C ASP A 55 -5.56 4.46 10.02
N LEU A 56 -4.64 4.14 10.93
CA LEU A 56 -4.52 2.81 11.52
C LEU A 56 -5.71 2.48 12.44
N SER A 57 -6.14 3.44 13.25
CA SER A 57 -7.30 3.27 14.15
C SER A 57 -8.59 3.05 13.36
N GLU A 58 -8.80 3.82 12.30
CA GLU A 58 -9.95 3.63 11.42
C GLU A 58 -9.90 2.27 10.72
N TYR A 59 -8.73 1.86 10.22
CA TYR A 59 -8.57 0.54 9.61
C TYR A 59 -8.92 -0.59 10.60
N VAL A 60 -8.37 -0.56 11.81
CA VAL A 60 -8.62 -1.57 12.85
C VAL A 60 -10.11 -1.61 13.23
N ARG A 61 -10.78 -0.45 13.33
CA ARG A 61 -12.22 -0.37 13.60
C ARG A 61 -13.07 -1.08 12.54
N ARG A 62 -12.59 -1.10 11.28
CA ARG A 62 -13.28 -1.72 10.14
C ARG A 62 -13.00 -3.22 9.97
N LEU A 63 -12.07 -3.80 10.75
CA LEU A 63 -11.72 -5.23 10.66
C LEU A 63 -12.82 -6.16 11.20
N GLY A 64 -13.83 -5.63 11.89
CA GLY A 64 -14.89 -6.45 12.48
C GLY A 64 -14.39 -7.38 13.58
N LEU A 65 -13.40 -6.93 14.37
CA LEU A 65 -12.84 -7.72 15.46
C LEU A 65 -13.88 -8.01 16.55
N PRO A 66 -13.77 -9.15 17.27
CA PRO A 66 -14.58 -9.41 18.46
C PRO A 66 -14.48 -8.24 19.46
N PRO A 67 -15.55 -7.89 20.21
CA PRO A 67 -15.60 -6.68 21.03
C PRO A 67 -14.43 -6.53 22.02
N ALA A 68 -13.98 -7.63 22.63
CA ALA A 68 -12.84 -7.61 23.54
C ALA A 68 -11.52 -7.27 22.82
N ALA A 69 -11.27 -7.88 21.67
CA ALA A 69 -10.09 -7.61 20.85
C ALA A 69 -10.12 -6.19 20.26
N ALA A 70 -11.29 -5.72 19.83
CA ALA A 70 -11.46 -4.35 19.35
C ALA A 70 -11.13 -3.32 20.43
N ARG A 71 -11.63 -3.51 21.67
CA ARG A 71 -11.31 -2.64 22.81
C ARG A 71 -9.82 -2.68 23.16
N ALA A 72 -9.22 -3.86 23.19
CA ALA A 72 -7.79 -4.01 23.46
C ALA A 72 -6.94 -3.30 22.40
N ALA A 73 -7.24 -3.49 21.12
CA ALA A 73 -6.54 -2.83 20.03
C ALA A 73 -6.70 -1.29 20.09
N ALA A 74 -7.92 -0.80 20.31
CA ALA A 74 -8.18 0.64 20.44
C ALA A 74 -7.43 1.25 21.64
N ALA A 75 -7.40 0.56 22.79
CA ALA A 75 -6.66 1.01 23.97
C ALA A 75 -5.15 1.07 23.71
N VAL A 76 -4.60 0.05 23.03
CA VAL A 76 -3.19 0.01 22.65
C VAL A 76 -2.86 1.16 21.68
N LEU A 77 -3.66 1.38 20.63
CA LEU A 77 -3.39 2.48 19.68
C LEU A 77 -3.46 3.86 20.35
N CYS A 78 -4.48 4.10 21.18
CA CYS A 78 -4.67 5.37 21.87
C CYS A 78 -3.54 5.70 22.85
N ALA A 79 -2.91 4.68 23.45
CA ALA A 79 -1.87 4.84 24.45
C ALA A 79 -0.46 5.16 23.89
N HIS A 80 -0.26 5.11 22.57
CA HIS A 80 1.07 5.27 21.95
C HIS A 80 1.14 6.46 21.00
N ASP A 81 2.26 7.17 21.02
CA ASP A 81 2.51 8.33 20.18
C ASP A 81 3.04 7.90 18.81
N MET A 82 2.23 8.11 17.77
CA MET A 82 2.60 7.79 16.38
C MET A 82 2.94 9.02 15.53
N SER A 83 3.16 10.18 16.15
CA SER A 83 3.50 11.43 15.44
C SER A 83 4.79 11.31 14.61
N ALA A 84 5.75 10.50 15.06
CA ALA A 84 7.01 10.25 14.36
C ALA A 84 6.92 9.16 13.27
N ALA A 85 5.71 8.76 12.83
CA ALA A 85 5.54 7.77 11.77
C ALA A 85 6.27 8.18 10.49
N ARG A 86 7.09 7.26 9.94
CA ARG A 86 7.92 7.52 8.74
C ARG A 86 7.23 7.16 7.43
N ALA A 87 5.98 6.75 7.50
CA ALA A 87 5.21 6.26 6.35
C ALA A 87 3.77 6.78 6.41
N VAL A 88 3.16 6.91 5.24
CA VAL A 88 1.72 7.12 5.10
C VAL A 88 1.03 5.75 5.00
N LEU A 89 0.02 5.51 5.83
CA LEU A 89 -0.75 4.27 5.77
C LEU A 89 -1.78 4.35 4.63
N VAL A 90 -1.81 3.31 3.79
CA VAL A 90 -2.79 3.16 2.70
C VAL A 90 -3.60 1.87 2.94
N PRO A 91 -4.70 1.94 3.71
CA PRO A 91 -5.54 0.79 3.98
C PRO A 91 -6.58 0.56 2.86
N SER A 92 -7.05 -0.67 2.73
CA SER A 92 -8.23 -1.00 1.92
C SER A 92 -9.22 -1.77 2.78
N VAL A 93 -10.50 -1.36 2.76
CA VAL A 93 -11.59 -2.02 3.49
C VAL A 93 -12.79 -2.26 2.57
N PRO A 94 -13.54 -3.36 2.73
CA PRO A 94 -14.73 -3.61 1.93
C PRO A 94 -15.78 -2.52 2.07
N GLY A 95 -16.47 -2.20 0.97
CA GLY A 95 -17.60 -1.27 0.95
C GLY A 95 -17.53 -0.22 -0.17
N TYR A 96 -18.62 0.51 -0.34
CA TYR A 96 -18.70 1.68 -1.21
C TYR A 96 -18.40 2.93 -0.38
N HIS A 97 -17.28 3.59 -0.68
CA HIS A 97 -16.81 4.75 0.06
C HIS A 97 -17.13 6.02 -0.72
N ILE A 98 -18.22 6.67 -0.34
CA ILE A 98 -18.63 7.98 -0.87
C ILE A 98 -18.09 9.11 0.03
N ASP A 99 -18.09 10.34 -0.48
CA ASP A 99 -17.61 11.50 0.27
C ASP A 99 -18.30 11.64 1.63
N PRO A 100 -17.57 11.97 2.70
CA PRO A 100 -16.16 12.36 2.75
C PRO A 100 -15.15 11.19 2.81
N GLY A 101 -15.61 9.93 2.73
CA GLY A 101 -14.80 8.71 2.85
C GLY A 101 -14.02 8.29 1.60
N ARG A 102 -14.25 8.94 0.45
CA ARG A 102 -13.68 8.54 -0.85
C ARG A 102 -12.16 8.39 -0.84
N HIS A 103 -11.46 9.28 -0.15
CA HIS A 103 -9.99 9.33 -0.13
C HIS A 103 -9.35 8.62 1.06
N TRP A 104 -10.12 7.87 1.86
CA TRP A 104 -9.60 7.18 3.03
C TRP A 104 -8.94 5.84 2.71
N PHE A 105 -9.31 5.22 1.59
CA PHE A 105 -8.94 3.84 1.27
C PHE A 105 -8.43 3.66 -0.16
N GLY A 106 -7.68 2.58 -0.38
CA GLY A 106 -7.25 2.11 -1.68
C GLY A 106 -6.42 3.13 -2.47
N HIS A 107 -6.49 3.05 -3.80
CA HIS A 107 -5.72 3.93 -4.68
C HIS A 107 -6.11 5.41 -4.54
N ALA A 108 -7.35 5.72 -4.13
CA ALA A 108 -7.77 7.10 -3.88
C ALA A 108 -7.01 7.76 -2.70
N LYS A 109 -6.64 6.98 -1.67
CA LYS A 109 -5.75 7.43 -0.58
C LYS A 109 -4.32 7.65 -1.07
N VAL A 110 -3.82 6.81 -1.98
CA VAL A 110 -2.52 7.02 -2.64
C VAL A 110 -2.50 8.36 -3.38
N SER A 111 -3.54 8.64 -4.16
CA SER A 111 -3.68 9.92 -4.87
C SER A 111 -3.62 11.11 -3.92
N GLN A 112 -4.36 11.06 -2.80
CA GLN A 112 -4.33 12.10 -1.78
C GLN A 112 -2.93 12.28 -1.16
N ALA A 113 -2.27 11.17 -0.81
CA ALA A 113 -0.93 11.20 -0.21
C ALA A 113 0.10 11.82 -1.16
N LEU A 114 0.14 11.37 -2.42
CA LEU A 114 1.06 11.89 -3.43
C LEU A 114 0.80 13.38 -3.74
N ALA A 115 -0.47 13.80 -3.76
CA ALA A 115 -0.82 15.20 -3.97
C ALA A 115 -0.41 16.11 -2.80
N ALA A 116 -0.44 15.60 -1.56
CA ALA A 116 0.05 16.34 -0.39
C ALA A 116 1.57 16.55 -0.47
N GLU A 117 2.33 15.49 -0.74
CA GLU A 117 3.79 15.55 -0.92
C GLU A 117 4.19 16.51 -2.06
N ALA A 118 3.43 16.49 -3.17
CA ALA A 118 3.69 17.38 -4.28
C ALA A 118 3.48 18.86 -3.94
N ARG A 119 2.61 19.18 -2.96
CA ARG A 119 2.34 20.56 -2.52
C ARG A 119 3.41 21.10 -1.59
N GLU A 120 4.02 20.24 -0.78
CA GLU A 120 5.02 20.60 0.23
C GLU A 120 6.40 20.91 -0.37
N ASP A 121 6.63 20.61 -1.66
CA ASP A 121 7.87 20.92 -2.39
C ASP A 121 7.58 21.83 -3.62
N PRO A 122 7.61 23.17 -3.45
CA PRO A 122 7.39 24.12 -4.54
C PRO A 122 8.48 24.11 -5.62
N GLU A 123 9.70 23.66 -5.31
CA GLU A 123 10.76 23.55 -6.32
C GLU A 123 10.43 22.46 -7.35
N ARG A 124 9.73 21.39 -6.92
CA ARG A 124 9.16 20.37 -7.82
C ARG A 124 7.99 20.84 -8.67
N GLN A 125 7.39 22.00 -8.35
CA GLN A 125 6.32 22.62 -9.13
C GLN A 125 6.86 23.59 -10.19
N ASN A 126 8.05 24.18 -9.94
CA ASN A 126 8.69 25.16 -10.81
C ASN A 126 9.67 24.58 -11.84
N CYS A 127 9.98 23.28 -11.81
CA CYS A 127 10.68 22.63 -12.91
C CYS A 127 9.72 22.44 -14.10
N GLY A 128 9.50 23.53 -14.82
CA GLY A 128 9.03 23.51 -16.19
C GLY A 128 9.97 22.65 -17.04
N ASP A 129 9.38 21.82 -17.89
CA ASP A 129 9.98 21.18 -19.06
C ASP A 129 11.18 20.23 -18.87
N ALA A 130 11.69 20.05 -17.64
CA ALA A 130 12.66 18.98 -17.31
C ALA A 130 11.99 17.68 -16.80
N GLN A 131 10.70 17.50 -17.09
CA GLN A 131 9.94 16.30 -16.73
C GLN A 131 10.32 15.16 -17.69
N GLY A 132 11.40 14.44 -17.38
CA GLY A 132 11.58 13.10 -17.90
C GLY A 132 10.29 12.30 -17.68
N ALA A 133 9.88 11.52 -18.68
CA ALA A 133 8.63 10.77 -18.65
C ALA A 133 8.48 10.02 -17.30
N GLN A 134 7.50 10.43 -16.50
CA GLN A 134 7.27 9.79 -15.20
C GLN A 134 6.68 8.41 -15.45
N HIS A 135 7.48 7.41 -15.13
CA HIS A 135 7.14 6.02 -15.33
C HIS A 135 6.71 5.39 -14.00
N VAL A 136 5.49 4.89 -13.96
CA VAL A 136 4.94 4.17 -12.81
C VAL A 136 5.17 2.68 -13.01
N VAL A 137 5.67 2.00 -11.99
CA VAL A 137 5.83 0.55 -11.99
C VAL A 137 4.94 -0.03 -10.90
N ALA A 138 4.07 -0.96 -11.26
CA ALA A 138 3.29 -1.74 -10.30
C ALA A 138 3.76 -3.21 -10.33
N GLN A 139 4.28 -3.68 -9.20
CA GLN A 139 4.66 -5.07 -9.00
C GLN A 139 3.60 -5.74 -8.13
N CYS A 140 3.15 -6.93 -8.52
CA CYS A 140 2.20 -7.72 -7.73
C CYS A 140 2.45 -9.22 -7.90
N SER A 141 1.78 -10.02 -7.07
CA SER A 141 1.78 -11.50 -7.15
C SER A 141 0.39 -12.11 -7.32
N SER A 142 -0.67 -11.28 -7.41
CA SER A 142 -2.02 -11.68 -7.83
C SER A 142 -2.55 -10.76 -8.94
N LEU A 143 -3.20 -11.31 -9.98
CA LEU A 143 -3.82 -10.53 -11.06
C LEU A 143 -5.32 -10.80 -11.19
N GLY A 144 -6.10 -9.73 -11.07
CA GLY A 144 -7.54 -9.73 -11.29
C GLY A 144 -7.93 -9.57 -12.76
N ALA A 145 -9.23 -9.46 -13.01
CA ALA A 145 -9.74 -9.09 -14.32
C ALA A 145 -9.65 -7.57 -14.49
N LEU A 146 -8.55 -7.10 -15.09
CA LEU A 146 -8.29 -5.67 -15.30
C LEU A 146 -8.62 -5.27 -16.75
N ASP A 147 -8.86 -3.98 -16.99
CA ASP A 147 -9.05 -3.37 -18.31
C ASP A 147 -8.33 -2.02 -18.42
N ASP A 148 -8.28 -1.47 -19.63
CA ASP A 148 -7.58 -0.20 -19.89
C ASP A 148 -8.24 0.99 -19.18
N ALA A 149 -9.56 0.99 -19.01
CA ALA A 149 -10.29 2.07 -18.37
C ALA A 149 -9.88 2.21 -16.90
N TRP A 150 -9.79 1.08 -16.19
CA TRP A 150 -9.34 1.06 -14.81
C TRP A 150 -7.84 1.32 -14.68
N LEU A 151 -7.01 0.69 -15.52
CA LEU A 151 -5.55 0.81 -15.45
C LEU A 151 -5.04 2.22 -15.78
N ASP A 152 -5.53 2.84 -16.85
CA ASP A 152 -5.04 4.16 -17.28
C ASP A 152 -5.84 5.33 -16.72
N GLY A 153 -7.15 5.12 -16.55
CA GLY A 153 -8.06 6.11 -15.97
C GLY A 153 -7.91 6.11 -14.46
N GLU A 154 -8.55 5.19 -13.77
CA GLU A 154 -8.68 5.30 -12.31
C GLU A 154 -7.36 5.06 -11.54
N PHE A 155 -6.74 3.90 -11.76
CA PHE A 155 -5.55 3.49 -11.04
C PHE A 155 -4.33 4.32 -11.46
N GLY A 156 -4.11 4.44 -12.77
CA GLY A 156 -3.01 5.20 -13.35
C GLY A 156 -3.06 6.69 -12.99
N GLU A 157 -4.23 7.34 -12.96
CA GLU A 157 -4.34 8.73 -12.49
C GLU A 157 -4.06 8.85 -11.00
N SER A 158 -4.51 7.88 -10.21
CA SER A 158 -4.28 7.90 -8.75
C SER A 158 -2.79 7.84 -8.41
N LEU A 159 -2.00 7.04 -9.14
CA LEU A 159 -0.55 6.93 -8.91
C LEU A 159 0.26 8.14 -9.38
N ARG A 160 -0.36 9.09 -10.08
CA ARG A 160 0.30 10.34 -10.52
C ARG A 160 0.19 11.47 -9.50
N GLY A 161 -0.69 11.34 -8.50
CA GLY A 161 -0.88 12.39 -7.49
C GLY A 161 -1.23 13.76 -8.06
N GLY A 162 -1.99 13.82 -9.16
CA GLY A 162 -2.39 15.07 -9.81
C GLY A 162 -1.36 15.68 -10.78
N ARG A 163 -0.25 15.00 -11.08
CA ARG A 163 0.74 15.44 -12.08
C ARG A 163 0.26 15.21 -13.51
N ARG A 164 0.66 16.11 -14.43
CA ARG A 164 0.27 16.07 -15.86
C ARG A 164 0.92 14.88 -16.61
N ARG A 165 0.28 14.46 -17.70
CA ARG A 165 0.83 13.49 -18.67
C ARG A 165 1.85 14.17 -19.59
N CYS A 166 3.05 13.59 -19.69
CA CYS A 166 3.93 13.73 -20.86
C CYS A 166 3.75 12.50 -21.77
N SER A 167 3.92 12.65 -23.09
CA SER A 167 3.34 11.79 -24.14
C SER A 167 4.06 10.46 -24.45
N ASP A 168 3.36 9.69 -25.30
CA ASP A 168 3.67 8.53 -26.18
C ASP A 168 4.04 7.12 -25.64
N GLU A 169 4.28 6.90 -24.35
CA GLU A 169 4.46 5.53 -23.81
C GLU A 169 3.52 5.18 -22.63
N PRO A 170 3.30 3.88 -22.32
CA PRO A 170 2.50 3.50 -21.16
C PRO A 170 3.19 3.99 -19.90
N ALA A 171 2.60 5.01 -19.29
CA ALA A 171 3.06 5.55 -18.02
C ALA A 171 2.95 4.56 -16.85
N LEU A 172 2.38 3.37 -17.07
CA LEU A 172 2.23 2.30 -16.10
C LEU A 172 2.76 0.98 -16.70
N SER A 173 3.86 0.48 -16.15
CA SER A 173 4.34 -0.88 -16.38
C SER A 173 3.98 -1.81 -15.23
N LEU A 174 3.75 -3.07 -15.57
CA LEU A 174 3.44 -4.14 -14.65
C LEU A 174 4.61 -5.11 -14.60
N VAL A 175 5.04 -5.44 -13.38
CA VAL A 175 6.04 -6.48 -13.13
C VAL A 175 5.33 -7.69 -12.56
N TRP A 176 5.39 -8.80 -13.30
CA TRP A 176 4.78 -10.07 -12.96
C TRP A 176 5.69 -11.24 -13.37
N PRO A 177 5.83 -12.30 -12.56
CA PRO A 177 6.71 -13.42 -12.89
C PRO A 177 6.33 -14.13 -14.19
N THR A 178 7.30 -14.34 -15.07
CA THR A 178 7.14 -15.14 -16.27
C THR A 178 7.13 -16.64 -15.95
N VAL A 179 6.76 -17.46 -16.94
CA VAL A 179 6.86 -18.93 -16.82
C VAL A 179 8.31 -19.35 -16.55
N GLU A 180 9.27 -18.72 -17.21
CA GLU A 180 10.69 -18.99 -17.04
C GLU A 180 11.18 -18.61 -15.64
N ASP A 181 10.77 -17.45 -15.12
CA ASP A 181 11.11 -17.01 -13.75
C ASP A 181 10.63 -18.04 -12.71
N VAL A 182 9.40 -18.55 -12.87
CA VAL A 182 8.83 -19.55 -11.96
C VAL A 182 9.57 -20.87 -12.08
N GLN A 183 9.78 -21.36 -13.30
CA GLN A 183 10.44 -22.64 -13.57
C GLN A 183 11.87 -22.66 -13.00
N ASN A 184 12.60 -21.54 -13.13
CA ASN A 184 13.99 -21.42 -12.70
C ASN A 184 14.14 -20.86 -11.27
N SER A 185 13.04 -20.64 -10.55
CA SER A 185 13.08 -20.19 -9.15
C SER A 185 13.56 -21.30 -8.19
N ILE A 186 13.93 -20.92 -6.96
CA ILE A 186 14.34 -21.84 -5.89
C ILE A 186 13.28 -22.91 -5.61
N GLU A 187 11.99 -22.57 -5.74
CA GLU A 187 10.88 -23.49 -5.50
C GLU A 187 10.38 -24.17 -6.79
N GLY A 188 10.94 -23.83 -7.95
CA GLY A 188 10.46 -24.24 -9.27
C GLY A 188 8.97 -23.99 -9.45
N TRP A 189 8.27 -24.92 -10.10
CA TRP A 189 6.82 -24.84 -10.33
C TRP A 189 5.98 -24.67 -9.05
N ALA A 190 6.50 -25.05 -7.88
CA ALA A 190 5.77 -24.87 -6.62
C ALA A 190 5.57 -23.38 -6.27
N ALA A 191 6.46 -22.49 -6.73
CA ALA A 191 6.29 -21.03 -6.56
C ALA A 191 4.99 -20.52 -7.18
N GLY A 192 4.54 -21.12 -8.30
CA GLY A 192 3.33 -20.73 -9.02
C GLY A 192 2.05 -20.81 -8.18
N ARG A 193 2.04 -21.61 -7.10
CA ARG A 193 0.90 -21.69 -6.17
C ARG A 193 0.65 -20.40 -5.40
N SER A 194 1.66 -19.54 -5.29
CA SER A 194 1.59 -18.23 -4.63
C SER A 194 1.52 -17.07 -5.63
N ILE A 195 1.34 -17.36 -6.94
CA ILE A 195 1.25 -16.38 -8.02
C ILE A 195 -0.08 -16.55 -8.79
N PRO A 196 -1.25 -16.37 -8.14
CA PRO A 196 -2.53 -16.61 -8.78
C PRO A 196 -2.84 -15.57 -9.87
N GLY A 197 -2.94 -16.05 -11.11
CA GLY A 197 -3.40 -15.29 -12.27
C GLY A 197 -4.03 -16.22 -13.29
N PRO A 198 -5.38 -16.34 -13.35
CA PRO A 198 -6.03 -17.16 -14.35
C PRO A 198 -5.64 -16.73 -15.76
N LEU A 199 -5.39 -17.68 -16.66
CA LEU A 199 -4.93 -17.42 -18.03
C LEU A 199 -5.78 -16.34 -18.74
N LYS A 200 -7.11 -16.48 -18.65
CA LYS A 200 -8.09 -15.52 -19.19
C LYS A 200 -7.94 -14.07 -18.72
N ASN A 201 -7.28 -13.85 -17.58
CA ASN A 201 -7.01 -12.51 -17.05
C ASN A 201 -5.65 -12.01 -17.54
N VAL A 202 -4.62 -12.87 -17.47
CA VAL A 202 -3.23 -12.52 -17.81
C VAL A 202 -3.06 -12.27 -19.31
N GLU A 203 -3.77 -13.00 -20.16
CA GLU A 203 -3.69 -12.85 -21.63
C GLU A 203 -4.49 -11.67 -22.19
N LYS A 204 -5.19 -10.90 -21.34
CA LYS A 204 -5.94 -9.72 -21.82
C LYS A 204 -4.99 -8.73 -22.49
N THR A 205 -5.41 -8.20 -23.64
CA THR A 205 -4.66 -7.18 -24.40
C THR A 205 -4.30 -5.95 -23.56
N ALA A 206 -5.17 -5.59 -22.60
CA ALA A 206 -4.90 -4.52 -21.63
C ALA A 206 -3.63 -4.76 -20.80
N LEU A 207 -3.21 -6.01 -20.57
CA LEU A 207 -1.97 -6.27 -19.83
C LEU A 207 -0.76 -6.42 -20.76
N GLN A 208 -0.97 -6.97 -21.97
CA GLN A 208 0.10 -7.26 -22.94
C GLN A 208 1.00 -6.06 -23.25
N ARG A 209 0.43 -4.85 -23.36
CA ARG A 209 1.19 -3.62 -23.65
C ARG A 209 1.91 -3.01 -22.44
N ARG A 210 1.76 -3.59 -21.24
CA ARG A 210 2.28 -3.05 -19.97
C ARG A 210 3.30 -3.96 -19.30
N TRP A 211 3.52 -5.16 -19.83
CA TRP A 211 4.56 -6.04 -19.31
C TRP A 211 5.94 -5.39 -19.46
N ARG A 212 6.70 -5.42 -18.38
CA ARG A 212 8.10 -5.00 -18.34
C ARG A 212 9.01 -6.20 -18.27
#